data_AF-A0A955Y5K5-F1
#
_entry.id   AF-A0A955Y5K5-F1
#
_cell.length_a   1.000
_cell.length_b   1.000
_cell.length_c   1.000
_cell.angle_alpha   90.00
_cell.angle_beta   90.00
_cell.angle_gamma   90.00
#
_symmetry.space_group_name_H-M   'P 1'
#
loop_
_entity.id
_entity.type
_entity.pdbx_description
1 polymer ?
#
loop_
_entity_poly.entity_id
_entity_poly.type
_entity_poly.pdbx_seq_one_letter_code
_entity_poly.pdbx_strand_id
1 'polypeptide(L)' 'MTAATYRIEPVDPAGHLFEVVLTVHAPAPTGQLLRLPAWIPGSYTVRDMAKHVVRLEARRDGRPVALQ' A
#
# COMPACT_ATOMS: atom_id res chain seq x y z
N MET A 1 -15.18 -2.79 9.23
CA MET A 1 -14.28 -2.05 8.32
C MET A 1 -13.24 -1.36 9.18
N THR A 2 -11.95 -1.62 8.93
CA THR A 2 -10.89 -0.94 9.67
C THR A 2 -10.68 0.45 9.08
N ALA A 3 -10.67 1.49 9.91
CA ALA A 3 -10.33 2.83 9.47
C ALA A 3 -8.87 2.84 8.99
N ALA A 4 -8.65 3.43 7.82
CA ALA A 4 -7.33 3.56 7.21
C ALA A 4 -7.13 5.00 6.72
N THR A 5 -5.92 5.52 6.92
CA THR A 5 -5.49 6.81 6.39
C THR A 5 -4.33 6.62 5.44
N TYR A 6 -4.33 7.43 4.37
CA TYR A 6 -3.31 7.39 3.33
C TYR A 6 -2.62 8.76 3.26
N ARG A 7 -1.30 8.73 3.21
CA ARG A 7 -0.46 9.88 2.83
C ARG A 7 0.26 9.51 1.54
N ILE A 8 0.24 10.39 0.56
CA ILE A 8 0.84 10.17 -0.76
C ILE A 8 1.70 11.38 -1.07
N GLU A 9 3.00 11.15 -1.27
CA GLU A 9 3.99 12.21 -1.48
C GLU A 9 4.88 11.89 -2.68
N PRO A 10 5.08 12.81 -3.64
CA PRO A 10 6.01 12.62 -4.75
C PRO A 10 7.45 12.86 -4.28
N VAL A 11 8.10 11.81 -3.77
CA VAL A 11 9.45 11.91 -3.18
C VAL A 11 10.56 12.02 -4.22
N ASP A 12 10.33 11.54 -5.45
CA ASP A 12 11.20 11.77 -6.60
C ASP A 12 10.35 11.91 -7.88
N PRO A 13 9.94 13.14 -8.24
CA PRO A 13 9.14 13.38 -9.43
C PRO A 13 9.82 13.00 -10.74
N ALA A 14 11.14 13.15 -10.83
CA ALA A 14 11.91 12.84 -12.03
C ALA A 14 12.04 11.33 -12.23
N GLY A 15 12.21 10.57 -11.15
CA GLY A 15 12.14 9.11 -11.13
C GLY A 15 10.73 8.54 -11.15
N HIS A 16 9.70 9.39 -11.13
CA HIS A 16 8.29 9.00 -11.04
C HIS A 16 7.95 8.15 -9.80
N LEU A 17 8.62 8.42 -8.67
CA LEU A 17 8.42 7.69 -7.41
C LEU A 17 7.55 8.48 -6.44
N PHE A 18 6.62 7.74 -5.83
CA PHE A 18 5.78 8.22 -4.74
C PHE A 18 6.05 7.39 -3.49
N GLU A 19 6.14 8.07 -2.34
CA GLU A 19 5.98 7.41 -1.05
C GLU A 19 4.49 7.36 -0.72
N VAL A 20 4.01 6.17 -0.40
CA VAL A 20 2.64 5.95 0.07
C VAL A 20 2.69 5.36 1.46
N VAL A 21 2.17 6.09 2.44
CA VAL A 21 2.02 5.61 3.82
C VAL A 21 0.56 5.29 4.09
N LEU A 22 0.27 4.01 4.27
CA LEU A 22 -1.01 3.50 4.75
C LEU A 22 -0.92 3.26 6.26
N THR A 23 -1.76 3.95 7.04
CA THR A 23 -1.92 3.68 8.47
C THR A 23 -3.23 2.95 8.71
N VAL A 24 -3.15 1.76 9.30
CA VAL A 24 -4.30 0.94 9.68
C VAL A 24 -4.53 1.11 11.18
N HIS A 25 -5.61 1.81 11.57
CA HIS A 25 -5.81 2.21 12.97
C HIS A 25 -6.12 1.03 13.91
N ALA A 26 -6.78 -0.01 13.41
CA ALA A 26 -7.13 -1.21 14.16
C ALA A 26 -6.88 -2.46 13.30
N PRO A 27 -5.60 -2.88 13.14
CA PRO A 27 -5.25 -4.01 12.27
C PRO A 27 -5.88 -5.31 12.79
N ALA A 28 -6.19 -6.23 11.87
CA ALA A 28 -6.76 -7.51 12.25
C ALA A 28 -5.82 -8.31 13.18
N PRO A 29 -6.33 -9.00 14.23
CA PRO A 29 -5.50 -9.69 15.21
C PRO A 29 -4.60 -10.78 14.62
N THR A 30 -5.06 -11.42 13.53
CA THR A 30 -4.35 -12.51 12.83
C THR A 30 -3.45 -12.01 11.70
N GLY A 31 -3.22 -10.71 11.60
CA GLY A 31 -2.51 -10.08 10.50
C GLY A 31 -3.46 -9.34 9.54
N GLN A 32 -3.01 -8.17 9.08
CA GLN A 32 -3.79 -7.33 8.18
C GLN A 32 -3.53 -7.73 6.73
N LEU A 33 -4.59 -8.18 6.04
CA LEU A 33 -4.54 -8.38 4.60
C LEU A 33 -4.68 -7.04 3.87
N LEU A 34 -3.75 -6.76 2.97
CA LEU A 34 -3.78 -5.62 2.05
C LEU A 34 -3.86 -6.15 0.61
N ARG A 35 -4.53 -5.40 -0.26
CA ARG A 35 -4.69 -5.77 -1.68
C ARG A 35 -4.68 -4.53 -2.56
N LEU A 36 -4.12 -4.67 -3.75
CA LEU A 36 -4.21 -3.68 -4.82
C LEU A 36 -5.12 -4.20 -5.94
N PRO A 37 -5.88 -3.32 -6.60
CA PRO A 37 -6.74 -3.73 -7.69
C PRO A 37 -5.92 -4.18 -8.91
N ALA A 38 -6.32 -5.28 -9.55
CA ALA A 38 -5.69 -5.77 -10.79
C ALA A 38 -6.15 -4.99 -12.04
N TRP A 39 -7.28 -4.28 -11.94
CA TRP A 39 -7.93 -3.50 -13.00
C TRP A 39 -8.70 -2.33 -12.39
N ILE A 40 -9.09 -1.34 -13.20
CA ILE A 40 -9.81 -0.14 -12.76
C ILE A 40 -11.20 -0.14 -13.41
N PRO A 41 -12.29 0.17 -12.68
CA PRO A 41 -13.63 0.29 -13.24
C PRO A 41 -13.67 1.12 -14.53
N GLY A 42 -14.37 0.62 -15.54
CA GLY A 42 -14.40 1.20 -16.89
C GLY A 42 -13.25 0.78 -17.82
N SER A 43 -12.23 0.08 -17.30
CA SER A 43 -11.16 -0.53 -18.11
C SER A 43 -11.20 -2.05 -17.98
N TYR A 44 -11.54 -2.74 -19.07
CA TYR A 44 -11.64 -4.21 -19.11
C TYR A 44 -10.31 -4.88 -19.49
N THR A 45 -9.19 -4.31 -19.05
CA THR A 45 -7.86 -4.89 -19.24
C THR A 45 -7.16 -5.00 -17.91
N VAL A 46 -6.48 -6.13 -17.69
CA VAL A 46 -5.58 -6.30 -16.55
C VAL A 46 -4.43 -5.30 -16.67
N ARG A 47 -4.15 -4.57 -15.60
CA ARG A 47 -3.04 -3.61 -15.53
C ARG A 47 -1.96 -4.03 -14.54
N ASP A 48 -2.34 -4.88 -13.59
CA ASP A 48 -1.49 -5.36 -12.51
C ASP A 48 -0.82 -4.20 -11.75
N MET A 49 -1.61 -3.47 -10.94
CA MET A 49 -1.12 -2.30 -10.21
C MET A 49 0.01 -2.65 -9.22
N ALA A 50 0.06 -3.89 -8.75
CA ALA A 50 1.04 -4.34 -7.76
C ALA A 50 2.48 -4.32 -8.31
N LYS A 51 2.67 -4.47 -9.63
CA LYS A 51 4.00 -4.44 -10.27
C LYS A 51 4.76 -3.11 -10.07
N HIS A 52 4.07 -2.04 -9.70
CA HIS A 52 4.66 -0.72 -9.47
C HIS A 52 5.09 -0.49 -8.01
N VAL A 53 4.84 -1.44 -7.11
CA VAL A 53 5.35 -1.39 -5.73
C VAL A 53 6.81 -1.83 -5.75
N VAL A 54 7.72 -0.86 -5.73
CA VAL A 54 9.17 -1.10 -5.83
C VAL A 54 9.81 -1.42 -4.47
N ARG A 55 9.20 -1.00 -3.37
CA ARG A 55 9.63 -1.28 -1.99
C ARG A 55 8.40 -1.31 -1.09
N LEU A 56 8.35 -2.26 -0.17
CA LEU A 56 7.28 -2.38 0.81
C LEU A 56 7.86 -2.73 2.18
N GLU A 57 7.47 -1.96 3.19
CA GLU A 57 7.85 -2.17 4.58
C GLU A 57 6.64 -1.92 5.47
N ALA A 58 6.59 -2.61 6.61
CA ALA A 58 5.59 -2.35 7.64
C ALA A 58 6.25 -2.11 8.99
N ARG A 59 5.64 -1.23 9.77
CA ARG A 59 6.03 -0.95 11.15
C ARG A 59 4.81 -0.91 12.05
N ARG A 60 4.99 -1.37 13.29
CA ARG A 60 4.02 -1.25 14.38
C ARG A 60 4.75 -0.72 15.60
N ASP A 61 4.26 0.37 16.19
CA ASP A 61 4.87 1.01 17.37
C ASP A 61 6.37 1.28 17.17
N GLY A 62 6.74 1.75 15.97
CA GLY A 62 8.11 2.05 15.57
C GLY A 62 8.98 0.83 15.22
N ARG A 63 8.50 -0.40 15.43
CA ARG A 63 9.25 -1.64 15.17
C ARG A 63 8.86 -2.25 13.82
N PRO A 64 9.83 -2.77 13.04
CA PRO A 64 9.52 -3.51 11.81
C PRO A 64 8.61 -4.70 12.08
N VAL A 65 7.68 -4.97 11.16
CA VAL A 65 6.81 -6.16 11.16
C VAL A 65 7.05 -6.91 9.85
N ALA A 66 7.11 -8.23 9.93
CA ALA A 66 7.29 -9.08 8.75
C ALA A 66 6.08 -8.97 7.81
N LEU A 67 6.38 -8.96 6.51
CA LEU A 67 5.40 -9.06 5.44
C LEU A 67 5.41 -10.50 4.92
N GLN A 68 4.24 -10.98 4.48
CA GLN A 68 4.05 -12.32 3.93
C GLN A 68 3.64 -12.23 2.47
#